data_AF-A0A3D1R9Y9-F1
#
_entry.id   AF-A0A3D1R9Y9-F1
#
_cell.length_a   1.000
_cell.length_b   1.000
_cell.length_c   1.000
_cell.angle_alpha   90.00
_cell.angle_beta   90.00
_cell.angle_gamma   90.00
#
_symmetry.space_group_name_H-M   'P 1'
#
loop_
_entity.id
_entity.type
_entity.pdbx_description
1 polymer ?
#
loop_
_entity_poly.entity_id
_entity_poly.type
_entity_poly.pdbx_seq_one_letter_code
_entity_poly.pdbx_strand_id
1 'polypeptide(L)' 'VKLRLSPRPSRASWSQVYGVAMLGGIGFTMSLFIAALAFPADGLLNETAKVGILLGSALSAIVGLLFLRFVARPGGR' A
#
# COMPACT_ATOMS: atom_id res chain seq x y z
N VAL A 1 -7.22 2.74 17.91
CA VAL A 1 -8.50 2.02 18.08
C VAL A 1 -8.36 0.64 18.74
N LYS A 2 -7.65 -0.35 18.14
CA LYS A 2 -7.54 -1.71 18.74
C LYS A 2 -6.78 -1.73 20.08
N LEU A 3 -5.75 -0.88 20.19
CA LEU A 3 -4.97 -0.65 21.41
C LEU A 3 -5.57 0.42 22.34
N ARG A 4 -6.79 0.92 22.08
CA ARG A 4 -7.43 2.06 22.79
C ARG A 4 -6.63 3.38 22.83
N LEU A 5 -5.49 3.49 22.15
CA LEU A 5 -4.64 4.69 22.10
C LEU A 5 -5.23 5.88 21.31
N SER A 6 -6.32 5.70 20.57
CA SER A 6 -6.93 6.77 19.76
C SER A 6 -8.38 6.43 19.38
N PRO A 7 -9.29 7.43 19.42
CA PRO A 7 -10.68 7.29 19.01
C PRO A 7 -10.82 7.02 17.51
N ARG A 8 -12.01 6.58 17.09
CA ARG A 8 -12.34 6.39 15.68
C ARG A 8 -12.27 7.73 14.93
N PRO A 9 -11.75 7.76 13.68
CA PRO A 9 -11.77 8.98 12.89
C PRO A 9 -13.22 9.43 12.66
N SER A 10 -13.51 10.69 12.96
CA SER A 10 -14.87 11.24 12.91
C SER A 10 -15.34 11.56 11.49
N ARG A 11 -14.40 11.89 10.59
CA ARG A 11 -14.69 12.30 9.20
C ARG A 11 -14.36 11.24 8.14
N ALA A 12 -13.72 10.14 8.53
CA ALA A 12 -13.33 9.07 7.62
C ALA A 12 -14.13 7.80 7.90
N SER A 13 -14.74 7.23 6.87
CA SER A 13 -15.38 5.92 6.98
C SER A 13 -14.35 4.82 7.11
N TRP A 14 -14.69 3.71 7.78
CA TRP A 14 -13.79 2.55 7.88
C TRP A 14 -13.38 2.01 6.51
N SER A 15 -14.28 2.05 5.53
CA SER A 15 -13.97 1.72 4.14
C SER A 15 -12.90 2.64 3.54
N GLN A 16 -12.91 3.95 3.86
CA GLN A 16 -11.84 4.85 3.41
C GLN A 16 -10.51 4.50 4.08
N VAL A 17 -10.51 4.17 5.38
CA VAL A 17 -9.28 3.76 6.09
C VAL A 17 -8.67 2.50 5.46
N TYR A 18 -9.50 1.48 5.16
CA TYR A 18 -9.02 0.27 4.49
C TYR A 18 -8.51 0.54 3.06
N GLY A 19 -9.23 1.36 2.29
CA GLY A 19 -8.80 1.72 0.93
C GLY A 19 -7.48 2.49 0.92
N VAL A 20 -7.30 3.44 1.83
CA VAL A 20 -6.03 4.17 2.00
C VAL A 20 -4.92 3.26 2.50
N ALA A 21 -5.21 2.31 3.39
CA ALA A 21 -4.23 1.31 3.83
C ALA A 21 -3.75 0.43 2.67
N MET A 22 -4.64 0.06 1.74
CA MET A 22 -4.26 -0.67 0.51
C MET A 22 -3.36 0.18 -0.40
N LEU A 23 -3.65 1.48 -0.55
CA LEU A 23 -2.75 2.38 -1.27
C LEU A 23 -1.40 2.59 -0.55
N GLY A 24 -1.39 2.50 0.78
CA GLY A 24 -0.16 2.54 1.58
C GLY A 24 0.82 1.40 1.29
N GLY A 25 0.38 0.33 0.63
CA GLY A 25 1.25 -0.76 0.15
C GLY A 25 2.10 -0.41 -1.08
N ILE A 26 1.96 0.79 -1.65
CA ILE A 26 2.76 1.25 -2.80
C ILE A 26 4.15 1.64 -2.31
N GLY A 27 5.06 0.67 -2.31
CA GLY A 27 6.41 0.81 -1.76
C GLY A 27 7.50 1.18 -2.77
N PHE A 28 7.18 1.40 -4.05
CA PHE A 28 8.11 1.54 -5.18
C PHE A 28 9.54 1.99 -4.81
N THR A 29 9.73 3.24 -4.37
CA THR A 29 11.07 3.78 -4.07
C THR A 29 11.75 3.15 -2.86
N MET A 30 11.03 2.96 -1.75
CA MET A 30 11.59 2.37 -0.52
C MET A 30 11.89 0.87 -0.69
N SER A 31 11.01 0.13 -1.37
CA SER A 31 11.20 -1.29 -1.64
C SER A 31 12.34 -1.53 -2.63
N LEU A 32 12.51 -0.68 -3.65
CA LEU A 32 13.65 -0.77 -4.57
C LEU A 32 14.98 -0.53 -3.86
N PHE A 33 15.01 0.41 -2.92
CA PHE A 33 16.18 0.64 -2.07
C PHE A 33 16.50 -0.57 -1.19
N ILE A 34 15.48 -1.17 -0.56
CA ILE A 34 15.65 -2.39 0.24
C ILE A 34 16.16 -3.54 -0.63
N ALA A 35 15.64 -3.73 -1.83
CA ALA A 35 16.11 -4.76 -2.76
C ALA A 35 17.57 -4.55 -3.17
N ALA A 36 17.99 -3.29 -3.36
CA ALA A 36 19.38 -2.95 -3.66
C ALA A 36 20.33 -3.30 -2.50
N LEU A 37 19.89 -3.11 -1.25
CA LEU A 37 20.66 -3.49 -0.06
C LEU A 37 20.66 -5.01 0.19
N ALA A 38 19.56 -5.69 -0.15
CA ALA A 38 19.39 -7.13 0.09
C ALA A 38 20.20 -8.00 -0.89
N PHE A 39 20.34 -7.55 -2.15
CA PHE A 39 21.06 -8.28 -3.20
C PHE A 39 22.11 -7.40 -3.90
N PRO A 40 23.21 -7.04 -3.20
CA PRO A 40 24.23 -6.14 -3.73
C PRO A 40 25.15 -6.81 -4.77
N ALA A 41 25.35 -8.13 -4.69
CA ALA A 41 26.25 -8.89 -5.59
C ALA A 41 25.50 -9.79 -6.59
N ASP A 42 24.20 -10.02 -6.39
CA ASP A 42 23.37 -10.87 -7.23
C ASP A 42 22.43 -10.03 -8.11
N GLY A 43 22.93 -9.67 -9.29
CA GLY A 43 22.19 -8.85 -10.26
C GLY A 43 20.87 -9.49 -10.69
N LEU A 44 20.84 -10.81 -10.89
CA LEU A 44 19.63 -11.53 -11.32
C LEU A 44 18.51 -11.50 -10.27
N LEU A 45 18.84 -11.67 -8.99
CA LEU A 45 17.87 -11.57 -7.89
C LEU A 45 17.40 -10.12 -7.71
N ASN A 46 18.30 -9.16 -7.87
CA ASN A 46 17.96 -7.73 -7.82
C ASN A 46 16.97 -7.35 -8.92
N GLU A 47 17.19 -7.79 -10.16
CA GLU A 47 16.27 -7.56 -11.28
C GLU A 47 14.90 -8.22 -11.07
N THR A 48 14.89 -9.48 -10.61
CA THR A 48 13.65 -10.21 -10.32
C THR A 48 12.86 -9.52 -9.20
N ALA A 49 13.55 -9.03 -8.15
CA ALA A 49 12.95 -8.27 -7.06
C ALA A 49 12.34 -6.95 -7.55
N LYS A 50 13.03 -6.21 -8.44
CA LYS A 50 12.49 -4.97 -9.04
C LYS A 50 11.17 -5.22 -9.75
N VAL A 51 11.10 -6.29 -10.57
CA VAL A 51 9.87 -6.67 -11.27
C VAL A 51 8.76 -7.02 -10.28
N GLY A 52 9.08 -7.80 -9.23
CA GLY A 52 8.12 -8.13 -8.17
C GLY A 52 7.58 -6.88 -7.44
N ILE A 53 8.46 -5.93 -7.10
CA ILE A 53 8.09 -4.67 -6.45
C ILE A 53 7.18 -3.82 -7.35
N LEU A 54 7.50 -3.73 -8.64
CA LEU A 54 6.70 -3.02 -9.63
C LEU A 54 5.30 -3.63 -9.76
N LEU A 55 5.22 -4.95 -9.93
CA LEU A 55 3.95 -5.67 -10.06
C LEU A 55 3.12 -5.58 -8.77
N GLY A 56 3.73 -5.77 -7.61
CA GLY A 56 3.06 -5.65 -6.32
C GLY A 56 2.53 -4.23 -6.08
N SER A 57 3.34 -3.21 -6.38
CA SER A 57 2.93 -1.81 -6.27
C SER A 57 1.78 -1.47 -7.23
N ALA A 58 1.84 -1.95 -8.47
CA ALA A 58 0.77 -1.77 -9.45
C ALA A 58 -0.53 -2.44 -8.99
N LEU A 59 -0.45 -3.68 -8.50
CA LEU A 59 -1.60 -4.39 -7.95
C LEU A 59 -2.20 -3.65 -6.75
N SER A 60 -1.36 -3.16 -5.83
CA SER A 60 -1.79 -2.37 -4.68
C SER A 60 -2.51 -1.08 -5.11
N ALA A 61 -1.99 -0.39 -6.13
CA ALA A 61 -2.60 0.80 -6.69
C ALA A 61 -3.96 0.49 -7.34
N ILE A 62 -4.04 -0.55 -8.18
CA ILE A 62 -5.29 -0.96 -8.84
C ILE A 62 -6.34 -1.35 -7.80
N VAL A 63 -5.99 -2.26 -6.89
CA VAL A 63 -6.94 -2.75 -5.88
C VAL A 63 -7.35 -1.63 -4.93
N GLY A 64 -6.42 -0.83 -4.43
CA GLY A 64 -6.73 0.29 -3.54
C GLY A 64 -7.60 1.36 -4.22
N LEU A 65 -7.32 1.68 -5.48
CA LEU A 65 -8.11 2.65 -6.24
C LEU A 65 -9.51 2.13 -6.57
N LEU A 66 -9.63 0.87 -7.02
CA LEU A 66 -10.94 0.25 -7.27
C LEU A 66 -11.75 0.16 -5.98
N PHE A 67 -11.11 -0.21 -4.86
CA PHE A 67 -11.77 -0.27 -3.55
C PHE A 67 -12.26 1.11 -3.12
N LEU A 68 -11.43 2.16 -3.23
CA LEU A 68 -11.86 3.52 -2.92
C LEU A 68 -12.95 4.03 -3.86
N ARG A 69 -12.90 3.65 -5.13
CA ARG A 69 -13.88 4.10 -6.12
C ARG A 69 -15.25 3.44 -5.94
N PHE A 70 -15.30 2.15 -5.66
CA PHE A 70 -16.55 1.38 -5.65
C PHE A 70 -17.07 1.04 -4.24
N VAL A 71 -16.18 0.93 -3.25
CA VAL A 71 -16.54 0.49 -1.89
C VAL A 71 -16.52 1.64 -0.90
N ALA A 72 -15.62 2.60 -1.05
CA ALA A 72 -15.54 3.71 -0.10
C ALA A 72 -16.72 4.66 -0.24
N ARG A 73 -17.68 4.50 0.66
CA ARG A 73 -18.79 5.45 0.84
C ARG A 73 -18.24 6.75 1.44
N PRO A 74 -18.73 7.92 0.98
CA PRO A 74 -18.40 9.20 1.60
C PRO A 74 -18.62 9.09 3.10
N GLY A 75 -17.61 9.44 3.90
CA GLY A 75 -17.80 9.61 5.34
C GLY A 75 -18.95 10.60 5.54
N GLY A 76 -20.03 10.15 6.19
CA GLY A 76 -21.20 10.97 6.48
C GLY A 76 -20.78 12.27 7.18
N ARG A 77 -21.49 13.35 6.83
CA ARG A 77 -21.31 14.72 7.33
C ARG A 77 -21.30 14.80 8.85
#